data_AF-R6C1N2-F1
#
_entry.id   AF-R6C1N2-F1
#
_cell.length_a   1.000
_cell.length_b   1.000
_cell.length_c   1.000
_cell.angle_alpha   90.00
_cell.angle_beta   90.00
_cell.angle_gamma   90.00
#
_symmetry.space_group_name_H-M   'P 1'
#
loop_
_entity.id
_entity.type
_entity.pdbx_description
1 polymer ?
#
loop_
_entity_poly.entity_id
_entity_poly.type
_entity_poly.pdbx_seq_one_letter_code
_entity_poly.pdbx_strand_id
1 'polypeptide(L)'
;MNIQEAVKRAMEQNGFIYRKKFVIEKRIKEFKTAVVAPSNSLDTCPIMTMDEKGNLSNYCRCWNPTADDLMADDWEVILSPKE
;
A
#
# COMPACT_ATOMS: atom_id res chain seq x y z
N MET A 1 -2.83 11.94 -1.59
CA MET A 1 -1.47 12.48 -1.37
C MET A 1 -0.60 12.09 -2.55
N ASN A 2 0.53 12.77 -2.78
CA ASN A 2 1.54 12.23 -3.70
C ASN A 2 2.30 11.06 -3.03
N ILE A 3 3.07 10.31 -3.82
CA ILE A 3 3.77 9.12 -3.31
C ILE A 3 4.80 9.44 -2.22
N GLN A 4 5.50 10.57 -2.32
CA GLN A 4 6.55 10.96 -1.37
C GLN A 4 5.96 11.26 0.02
N GLU A 5 4.85 12.00 0.05
CA GLU A 5 4.13 12.33 1.28
C GLU A 5 3.55 11.08 1.93
N ALA A 6 2.93 10.20 1.14
CA ALA A 6 2.39 8.94 1.63
C ALA A 6 3.50 8.03 2.22
N VAL A 7 4.64 7.91 1.55
CA VAL A 7 5.81 7.15 2.03
C VAL A 7 6.31 7.68 3.37
N LYS A 8 6.53 9.00 3.47
CA LYS A 8 7.02 9.62 4.71
C LYS A 8 6.06 9.34 5.88
N ARG A 9 4.76 9.56 5.65
CA ARG A 9 3.74 9.34 6.68
C ARG A 9 3.62 7.88 7.09
N ALA A 10 3.67 6.94 6.14
CA ALA A 10 3.62 5.51 6.44
C ALA A 10 4.84 5.05 7.26
N MET A 11 6.04 5.54 6.95
CA MET A 11 7.25 5.25 7.73
C MET A 11 7.16 5.78 9.17
N GLU A 12 6.62 6.98 9.37
CA GLU A 12 6.43 7.58 10.70
C GLU A 12 5.36 6.86 11.54
N GLN A 13 4.34 6.33 10.88
CA GLN A 13 3.16 5.74 11.52
C GLN A 13 3.17 4.20 11.54
N ASN A 14 4.25 3.58 11.06
CA ASN A 14 4.36 2.13 10.86
C ASN A 14 3.16 1.54 10.08
N GLY A 15 2.94 2.07 8.88
CA GLY A 15 1.83 1.70 8.01
C GLY A 15 2.23 1.36 6.59
N PHE A 16 1.21 1.18 5.76
CA PHE A 16 1.34 0.88 4.33
C PHE A 16 0.75 2.03 3.50
N ILE A 17 1.17 2.12 2.24
CA ILE A 17 0.57 3.02 1.25
C ILE A 17 -0.25 2.24 0.23
N TYR A 18 -1.29 2.85 -0.31
CA TYR A 18 -2.10 2.26 -1.37
C TYR A 18 -2.66 3.33 -2.31
N ARG A 19 -3.06 2.92 -3.51
CA ARG A 19 -3.73 3.76 -4.50
C ARG A 19 -5.25 3.66 -4.33
N LYS A 20 -5.91 4.78 -4.04
CA LYS A 20 -7.37 4.81 -3.85
C LYS A 20 -8.13 4.30 -5.07
N LYS A 21 -7.67 4.62 -6.29
CA LYS A 21 -8.34 4.21 -7.53
C LYS A 21 -8.36 2.70 -7.78
N PHE A 22 -7.46 1.95 -7.14
CA PHE A 22 -7.35 0.49 -7.29
C PHE A 22 -8.05 -0.28 -6.17
N VAL A 23 -8.70 0.42 -5.25
CA VAL A 23 -9.59 -0.23 -4.29
C VAL A 23 -10.80 -0.75 -5.06
N ILE A 24 -10.91 -2.07 -5.20
CA ILE A 24 -12.06 -2.71 -5.83
C ILE A 24 -13.22 -2.64 -4.83
N GLU A 25 -13.96 -1.53 -4.84
CA GLU A 25 -15.16 -1.40 -4.04
C GLU A 25 -16.30 -2.29 -4.57
N LYS A 26 -16.69 -3.27 -3.75
CA LYS A 26 -18.06 -3.77 -3.57
C LYS A 26 -18.83 -4.38 -4.75
N ARG A 27 -18.29 -4.54 -5.96
CA ARG A 27 -19.01 -5.30 -7.01
C ARG A 27 -18.80 -6.82 -6.95
N ILE A 28 -17.72 -7.29 -6.31
CA ILE A 28 -17.36 -8.71 -6.30
C ILE A 28 -16.86 -9.10 -4.89
N LYS A 29 -17.78 -9.23 -3.92
CA LYS A 29 -17.71 -9.94 -2.61
C LYS A 29 -16.44 -10.00 -1.73
N GLU A 30 -15.27 -9.52 -2.13
CA GLU A 30 -14.01 -9.57 -1.40
C GLU A 30 -13.28 -8.24 -1.59
N PHE A 31 -13.26 -7.40 -0.55
CA PHE A 31 -12.38 -6.24 -0.52
C PHE A 31 -10.94 -6.73 -0.52
N LYS A 32 -10.20 -6.40 -1.58
CA LYS A 32 -8.76 -6.65 -1.70
C LYS A 32 -8.11 -5.40 -2.25
N THR A 33 -7.19 -4.84 -1.48
CA THR A 33 -6.40 -3.69 -1.92
C THR A 33 -4.92 -4.06 -1.97
N ALA A 34 -4.24 -3.67 -3.04
CA ALA A 34 -2.80 -3.75 -3.10
C ALA A 34 -2.20 -2.68 -2.17
N VAL A 35 -1.32 -3.10 -1.26
CA VAL A 35 -0.63 -2.22 -0.34
C VAL A 35 0.87 -2.38 -0.52
N VAL A 36 1.60 -1.28 -0.44
CA VAL A 36 3.06 -1.25 -0.45
C VAL A 36 3.53 -0.90 0.95
N ALA A 37 4.47 -1.66 1.50
CA ALA A 37 5.15 -1.30 2.75
C ALA A 37 6.41 -0.51 2.41
N PRO A 38 6.46 0.81 2.66
CA PRO A 38 7.72 1.53 2.51
C PRO A 38 8.74 0.97 3.50
N SER A 39 9.95 0.69 3.04
CA SER A 39 11.00 0.13 3.87
C SER A 39 12.39 0.39 3.29
N ASN A 40 13.38 0.47 4.18
CA ASN A 40 14.80 0.58 3.85
C ASN A 40 15.54 -0.76 4.00
N SER A 41 14.80 -1.87 4.16
CA SER A 41 15.36 -3.22 4.28
C SER A 41 15.80 -3.78 2.91
N LEU A 42 16.41 -4.97 2.92
CA LEU A 42 16.79 -5.70 1.70
C LEU A 42 15.60 -6.11 0.84
N ASP A 43 14.40 -6.16 1.42
CA ASP A 43 13.17 -6.43 0.67
C ASP A 43 12.64 -5.18 -0.04
N THR A 44 13.32 -4.04 0.14
CA THR A 44 12.98 -2.71 -0.39
C THR A 44 11.57 -2.28 0.06
N CYS A 45 10.69 -1.87 -0.86
CA CYS A 45 9.28 -1.63 -0.60
C CYS A 45 8.46 -2.84 -1.08
N PRO A 46 8.17 -3.86 -0.26
CA PRO A 46 7.37 -5.00 -0.70
C PRO A 46 5.89 -4.61 -0.92
N ILE A 47 5.26 -5.27 -1.89
CA ILE A 47 3.83 -5.16 -2.20
C ILE A 47 3.08 -6.43 -1.77
N MET A 48 1.89 -6.24 -1.22
CA MET A 48 1.01 -7.30 -0.70
C MET A 48 -0.44 -6.98 -1.05
N THR A 49 -1.33 -7.95 -0.84
CA THR A 49 -2.78 -7.74 -0.85
C THR A 49 -3.30 -7.76 0.58
N MET A 50 -4.13 -6.78 0.93
CA MET A 50 -4.79 -6.69 2.22
C MET A 50 -6.30 -6.87 2.09
N ASP A 51 -6.89 -7.69 2.96
CA ASP A 51 -8.34 -7.87 3.05
C ASP A 51 -9.03 -6.86 3.99
N GLU A 52 -10.36 -6.91 4.10
CA GLU A 52 -11.14 -6.01 4.97
C GLU A 52 -10.82 -6.14 6.48
N LYS A 53 -10.21 -7.25 6.89
CA LYS A 53 -9.82 -7.52 8.28
C LYS A 53 -8.37 -7.10 8.55
N GLY A 54 -7.65 -6.61 7.55
CA GLY A 54 -6.24 -6.24 7.65
C GLY A 54 -5.28 -7.42 7.48
N ASN A 55 -5.74 -8.59 7.05
CA ASN A 55 -4.83 -9.73 6.80
C ASN A 55 -4.06 -9.51 5.51
N LEU A 56 -2.75 -9.75 5.56
CA LEU A 56 -1.84 -9.62 4.42
C LEU A 56 -1.64 -10.96 3.70
N SER A 57 -1.54 -10.91 2.39
CA SER A 57 -1.29 -12.07 1.51
C SER A 57 -0.51 -11.64 0.26
N ASN A 58 -0.07 -12.60 -0.56
CA ASN A 58 0.59 -12.36 -1.85
C ASN A 58 1.81 -11.43 -1.78
N TYR A 59 2.71 -11.70 -0.83
CA TYR A 59 3.92 -10.92 -0.62
C TYR A 59 4.88 -10.99 -1.82
N CYS A 60 5.27 -9.83 -2.34
CA CYS A 60 6.27 -9.68 -3.39
C CYS A 60 7.27 -8.58 -3.01
N ARG A 61 8.57 -8.86 -3.16
CA ARG A 61 9.65 -7.92 -2.89
C ARG A 61 9.87 -6.98 -4.08
N CYS A 62 10.62 -5.91 -3.86
CA CYS A 62 11.11 -5.06 -4.95
C CYS A 62 10.01 -4.49 -5.83
N TRP A 63 8.95 -3.94 -5.21
CA TRP A 63 7.95 -3.21 -5.97
C TRP A 63 8.58 -2.01 -6.67
N ASN A 64 8.30 -1.88 -7.96
CA ASN A 64 8.73 -0.77 -8.78
C ASN A 64 7.51 0.05 -9.20
N PRO A 65 7.46 1.36 -8.94
CA PRO A 65 6.34 2.20 -9.35
C PRO A 65 6.31 2.37 -10.88
N THR A 66 5.11 2.40 -11.44
CA THR A 66 4.89 2.85 -12.82
C THR A 66 4.98 4.38 -12.94
N ALA A 67 5.03 4.92 -14.16
CA ALA A 67 4.96 6.38 -14.35
C ALA A 67 3.66 6.98 -13.77
N ASP A 68 2.54 6.27 -13.91
CA ASP A 68 1.27 6.68 -13.32
C ASP A 68 1.30 6.66 -11.78
N ASP A 69 2.00 5.69 -11.17
CA ASP A 69 2.24 5.65 -9.72
C ASP A 69 3.02 6.86 -9.22
N LEU A 70 4.05 7.27 -9.96
CA LEU A 70 4.89 8.41 -9.60
C LEU A 70 4.15 9.75 -9.72
N MET A 71 3.22 9.89 -10.68
CA MET A 71 2.48 11.14 -10.93
C MET A 71 1.15 11.23 -10.18
N ALA A 72 0.75 10.16 -9.50
CA ALA A 72 -0.51 10.05 -8.79
C ALA A 72 -0.64 10.97 -7.58
N ASP A 73 -1.86 11.46 -7.36
CA ASP A 73 -2.28 12.23 -6.19
C ASP A 73 -3.29 11.48 -5.29
N ASP A 74 -3.64 10.25 -5.65
CA ASP A 74 -4.59 9.38 -4.97
C ASP A 74 -3.93 8.36 -4.01
N TRP A 75 -2.69 8.62 -3.58
CA TRP A 75 -2.06 7.81 -2.54
C TRP A 75 -2.65 8.09 -1.16
N GLU A 76 -2.92 7.03 -0.41
CA GLU A 76 -3.39 7.07 0.97
C GLU A 76 -2.57 6.13 1.86
N VAL A 77 -2.67 6.30 3.18
CA VAL A 77 -1.97 5.49 4.19
C VAL A 77 -2.99 4.66 4.95
N ILE A 78 -2.67 3.39 5.14
CA ILE A 78 -3.40 2.49 6.03
C ILE A 78 -2.46 2.01 7.14
N LEU A 79 -2.88 2.17 8.38
CA LEU A 79 -2.05 1.83 9.53
C LEU A 79 -1.94 0.31 9.65
N SER A 80 -0.75 -0.19 10.01
CA SER A 80 -0.63 -1.59 10.39
C SER A 80 -1.53 -1.83 11.61
N PRO A 81 -2.26 -2.97 11.67
CA PRO A 81 -2.86 -3.41 12.91
C PRO A 81 -1.76 -3.42 13.98
N LYS A 82 -2.01 -2.76 15.11
CA LYS A 82 -1.13 -2.89 16.28
C LYS A 82 -1.26 -4.32 16.79
N GLU A 83 -0.13 -4.99 16.99
CA GLU A 83 -0.06 -6.21 17.80
C GLU A 83 -0.63 -5.97 19.21
#